data_AF-A0A9P5W4U7-F1
#
_entry.id   AF-A0A9P5W4U7-F1
#
_cell.length_a   1.000
_cell.length_b   1.000
_cell.length_c   1.000
_cell.angle_alpha   90.00
_cell.angle_beta   90.00
_cell.angle_gamma   90.00
#
_symmetry.space_group_name_H-M   'P 1'
#
loop_
_entity.id
_entity.type
_entity.pdbx_description
1 polymer ?
#
loop_
_entity_poly.entity_id
_entity_poly.type
_entity_poly.pdbx_seq_one_letter_code
_entity_poly.pdbx_strand_id
1 'polypeptide(L)'
;MIQQLHECSKISELEQEAQAKNQKTQALKASIADTFVGKDKTPDGKHQQRAEDEVQKAEKAKARADAAKAALAAAKARAAARTAASTSGSASSTAPVTTGKPPAPVAPKVKKVSRVVTVAKLRKNAQGESTIQEGSRIYVFIRSPTYPELDEKAVYVDKAWNVGRTLDRVVNLLKFNVPKSDDFDAQKRLSIFHGKEPEDIPTILNMQDRLQEISSLENGDILHVAPADWEWPTK
;
A
#
# COMPACT_ATOMS: atom_id res chain seq x y z
N MET A 1 -18.19 -40.39 51.40
CA MET A 1 -16.84 -39.85 51.71
C MET A 1 -15.76 -40.49 50.81
N ILE A 2 -16.01 -40.64 49.49
CA ILE A 2 -15.07 -41.30 48.54
C ILE A 2 -14.80 -40.43 47.29
N GLN A 3 -15.54 -39.34 47.07
CA GLN A 3 -15.39 -38.49 45.87
C GLN A 3 -14.25 -37.45 45.94
N GLN A 4 -13.63 -37.22 47.11
CA GLN A 4 -12.55 -36.22 47.25
C GLN A 4 -11.14 -36.73 46.89
N LEU A 5 -10.95 -38.03 46.65
CA LEU A 5 -9.62 -38.59 46.35
C LEU A 5 -9.27 -38.60 44.86
N HIS A 6 -10.23 -38.40 43.95
CA HIS A 6 -9.96 -38.43 42.50
C HIS A 6 -9.59 -37.06 41.90
N GLU A 7 -9.79 -35.96 42.63
CA GLU A 7 -9.43 -34.62 42.13
C GLU A 7 -7.94 -34.29 42.34
N CYS A 8 -7.28 -34.90 43.33
CA CYS A 8 -5.87 -34.63 43.61
C CYS A 8 -4.91 -35.17 42.53
N SER A 9 -5.22 -36.28 41.85
CA SER A 9 -4.32 -36.81 40.81
C SER A 9 -4.27 -35.95 39.54
N LYS A 10 -5.40 -35.34 39.14
CA LYS A 10 -5.45 -34.52 37.91
C LYS A 10 -4.70 -33.20 38.06
N ILE A 11 -4.68 -32.63 39.27
CA ILE A 11 -3.95 -31.39 39.55
C ILE A 11 -2.44 -31.63 39.49
N SER A 12 -1.97 -32.76 40.03
CA SER A 12 -0.55 -33.13 39.97
C SER A 12 -0.04 -33.34 38.53
N GLU A 13 -0.87 -33.88 37.64
CA GLU A 13 -0.48 -34.15 36.25
C GLU A 13 -0.38 -32.87 35.42
N LEU A 14 -1.32 -31.93 35.62
CA LEU A 14 -1.28 -30.61 34.98
C LEU A 14 -0.07 -29.78 35.44
N GLU A 15 0.31 -29.87 36.72
CA GLU A 15 1.49 -29.18 37.24
C GLU A 15 2.79 -29.77 36.67
N GLN A 16 2.85 -31.09 36.51
CA GLN A 16 3.99 -31.77 35.89
C GLN A 16 4.13 -31.42 34.40
N GLU A 17 3.03 -31.29 33.66
CA GLU A 17 3.05 -30.86 32.25
C GLU A 17 3.47 -29.39 32.11
N ALA A 18 3.04 -28.51 33.02
CA ALA A 18 3.45 -27.11 33.04
C ALA A 18 4.95 -26.97 33.33
N GLN A 19 5.49 -27.76 34.26
CA GLN A 19 6.92 -27.81 34.54
C GLN A 19 7.73 -28.33 33.34
N ALA A 20 7.25 -29.37 32.64
CA ALA A 20 7.90 -29.90 31.45
C ALA A 20 7.95 -28.88 30.30
N LYS A 21 6.87 -28.10 30.08
CA LYS A 21 6.83 -27.03 29.08
C LYS A 21 7.85 -25.92 29.41
N ASN A 22 7.93 -25.51 30.67
CA ASN A 22 8.90 -24.49 31.11
C ASN A 22 10.35 -24.96 30.94
N GLN A 23 10.66 -26.22 31.26
CA GLN A 23 12.00 -26.78 31.05
C GLN A 23 12.38 -26.82 29.56
N LYS A 24 11.45 -27.20 28.67
CA LYS A 24 11.69 -27.21 27.22
C LYS A 24 11.97 -25.82 26.66
N THR A 25 11.25 -24.79 27.12
CA THR A 25 11.51 -23.40 26.73
C THR A 25 12.87 -22.90 27.24
N GLN A 26 13.28 -23.27 28.46
CA GLN A 26 14.60 -22.91 28.97
C GLN A 26 15.73 -23.60 28.20
N ALA A 27 15.58 -24.88 27.84
CA ALA A 27 16.56 -25.61 27.03
C ALA A 27 16.72 -25.00 25.62
N LEU A 28 15.61 -24.59 24.99
CA LEU A 28 15.64 -23.88 23.69
C LEU A 28 16.36 -22.54 23.78
N LYS A 29 16.15 -21.77 24.86
CA LYS A 29 16.86 -20.49 25.08
C LYS A 29 18.37 -20.71 25.28
N ALA A 30 18.77 -21.74 25.99
CA ALA A 30 20.19 -22.07 26.19
C ALA A 30 20.87 -22.48 24.87
N SER A 31 20.20 -23.28 24.03
CA SER A 31 20.74 -23.72 22.73
C SER A 31 20.94 -22.55 21.74
N ILE A 32 20.05 -21.56 21.76
CA ILE A 32 20.19 -20.35 20.92
C ILE A 32 21.37 -19.48 21.38
N ALA A 33 21.66 -19.42 22.68
CA ALA A 33 22.78 -18.64 23.21
C ALA A 33 24.15 -19.23 22.83
N ASP A 34 24.27 -20.56 22.74
CA ASP A 34 25.52 -21.25 22.39
C ASP A 34 25.89 -21.13 20.89
N THR A 35 24.90 -20.89 20.02
CA THR A 35 25.13 -20.81 18.57
C THR A 35 25.66 -19.45 18.09
N PHE A 36 25.79 -18.45 18.98
CA PHE A 36 26.17 -17.07 18.60
C PHE A 36 27.55 -16.61 19.11
N VAL A 37 28.33 -17.47 19.77
CA VAL A 37 29.68 -17.12 20.26
C VAL A 37 30.70 -18.14 19.75
N GLY A 38 31.11 -17.99 18.49
CA GLY A 38 32.01 -18.98 17.89
C GLY A 38 32.59 -18.63 16.54
N LYS A 39 33.05 -17.39 16.31
CA LYS A 39 34.10 -17.15 15.29
C LYS A 39 34.80 -15.80 15.47
N ASP A 40 35.91 -15.81 16.19
CA ASP A 40 36.96 -14.79 16.04
C ASP A 40 38.35 -15.41 16.26
N LYS A 41 39.28 -15.03 15.36
CA LYS A 41 40.76 -14.94 15.46
C LYS A 41 41.44 -15.31 14.12
N THR A 42 42.38 -14.58 13.51
CA THR A 42 43.13 -13.28 13.68
C THR A 42 44.03 -13.10 12.40
N PRO A 43 45.08 -12.24 12.32
CA PRO A 43 45.29 -10.78 12.45
C PRO A 43 45.62 -10.14 11.06
N ASP A 44 45.68 -8.83 10.80
CA ASP A 44 46.75 -7.89 11.18
C ASP A 44 46.43 -6.48 10.59
N GLY A 45 46.83 -5.43 11.32
CA GLY A 45 47.19 -4.13 10.75
C GLY A 45 46.08 -3.21 10.22
N LYS A 46 45.63 -2.27 11.07
CA LYS A 46 45.47 -0.81 10.78
C LYS A 46 44.46 -0.20 11.75
N HIS A 47 44.93 0.19 12.93
CA HIS A 47 44.16 0.98 13.85
C HIS A 47 44.90 2.28 14.19
N GLN A 48 44.85 3.24 13.25
CA GLN A 48 45.15 4.65 13.56
C GLN A 48 44.62 5.59 12.47
N GLN A 49 43.30 5.57 12.20
CA GLN A 49 42.68 6.58 11.32
C GLN A 49 41.14 6.70 11.41
N ARG A 50 40.48 6.14 12.44
CA ARG A 50 39.00 6.02 12.47
C ARG A 50 38.29 6.97 13.45
N ALA A 51 39.03 7.76 14.24
CA ALA A 51 38.42 8.66 15.23
C ALA A 51 38.10 10.07 14.68
N GLU A 52 38.63 10.46 13.52
CA GLU A 52 38.48 11.81 12.98
C GLU A 52 37.31 11.95 11.97
N ASP A 53 36.77 10.84 11.47
CA ASP A 53 35.73 10.83 10.43
C ASP A 53 34.30 10.98 10.99
N GLU A 54 34.05 10.59 12.25
CA GLU A 54 32.73 10.69 12.89
C GLU A 54 32.34 12.13 13.23
N VAL A 55 33.31 12.99 13.57
CA VAL A 55 33.06 14.41 13.87
C VAL A 55 32.71 15.18 12.60
N GLN A 56 33.34 14.86 11.46
CA GLN A 56 33.02 15.49 10.16
C GLN A 56 31.65 15.08 9.59
N LYS A 57 31.17 13.88 9.93
CA LYS A 57 29.85 13.38 9.48
C LYS A 57 28.69 14.06 10.22
N ALA A 58 28.86 14.36 11.51
CA ALA A 58 27.88 15.09 12.31
C ALA A 58 27.74 16.57 11.86
N GLU A 59 28.85 17.22 11.50
CA GLU A 59 28.83 18.62 11.05
C GLU A 59 28.18 18.78 9.66
N LYS A 60 28.47 17.85 8.72
CA LYS A 60 27.81 17.81 7.40
C LYS A 60 26.30 17.53 7.49
N ALA A 61 25.86 16.76 8.49
CA ALA A 61 24.43 16.52 8.70
C ALA A 61 23.70 17.79 9.18
N LYS A 62 24.34 18.58 10.06
CA LYS A 62 23.80 19.85 10.54
C LYS A 62 23.72 20.90 9.42
N ALA A 63 24.79 21.05 8.63
CA ALA A 63 24.81 21.96 7.48
C ALA A 63 23.74 21.64 6.41
N ARG A 64 23.41 20.35 6.20
CA ARG A 64 22.33 19.93 5.29
C ARG A 64 20.94 20.27 5.82
N ALA A 65 20.73 20.22 7.13
CA ALA A 65 19.45 20.58 7.75
C ALA A 65 19.15 22.08 7.62
N ASP A 66 20.17 22.93 7.80
CA ASP A 66 20.03 24.39 7.63
C ASP A 66 19.83 24.79 6.16
N ALA A 67 20.52 24.13 5.22
CA ALA A 67 20.30 24.34 3.78
C ALA A 67 18.88 23.92 3.33
N ALA A 68 18.34 22.83 3.88
CA ALA A 68 16.98 22.38 3.58
C ALA A 68 15.91 23.36 4.07
N LYS A 69 16.11 23.98 5.24
CA LYS A 69 15.21 25.02 5.76
C LYS A 69 15.23 26.29 4.90
N ALA A 70 16.40 26.72 4.42
CA ALA A 70 16.52 27.87 3.52
C ALA A 70 15.84 27.62 2.16
N ALA A 71 15.98 26.41 1.60
CA ALA A 71 15.32 26.04 0.35
C ALA A 71 13.78 26.03 0.46
N LEU A 72 13.24 25.58 1.60
CA LEU A 72 11.80 25.59 1.85
C LEU A 72 11.22 27.03 1.95
N ALA A 73 11.98 27.95 2.55
CA ALA A 73 11.60 29.36 2.64
C ALA A 73 11.59 30.04 1.26
N ALA A 74 12.60 29.77 0.43
CA ALA A 74 12.68 30.30 -0.94
C ALA A 74 11.56 29.76 -1.85
N ALA A 75 11.19 28.48 -1.70
CA ALA A 75 10.08 27.89 -2.44
C ALA A 75 8.73 28.51 -2.05
N LYS A 76 8.53 28.80 -0.76
CA LYS A 76 7.31 29.45 -0.26
C LYS A 76 7.18 30.90 -0.76
N ALA A 77 8.29 31.64 -0.84
CA ALA A 77 8.30 33.00 -1.40
C ALA A 77 7.98 33.03 -2.91
N ARG A 78 8.50 32.05 -3.68
CA ARG A 78 8.18 31.92 -5.12
C ARG A 78 6.73 31.54 -5.39
N ALA A 79 6.12 30.73 -4.51
CA ALA A 79 4.70 30.38 -4.63
C ALA A 79 3.79 31.61 -4.42
N ALA A 80 4.10 32.44 -3.42
CA ALA A 80 3.34 33.66 -3.13
C ALA A 80 3.44 34.72 -4.25
N ALA A 81 4.62 34.89 -4.85
CA ALA A 81 4.81 35.84 -5.96
C ALA A 81 4.02 35.46 -7.23
N ARG A 82 3.81 34.16 -7.48
CA ARG A 82 3.01 33.69 -8.64
C ARG A 82 1.51 33.88 -8.44
N THR A 83 1.02 33.97 -7.21
CA THR A 83 -0.41 34.19 -6.93
C THR A 83 -0.81 35.66 -7.06
N ALA A 84 0.12 36.59 -6.87
CA ALA A 84 -0.13 38.03 -7.02
C ALA A 84 -0.09 38.51 -8.48
N ALA A 85 0.61 37.80 -9.38
CA ALA A 85 0.72 38.19 -10.79
C ALA A 85 -0.47 37.78 -11.67
N SER A 86 -1.38 36.93 -11.17
CA SER A 86 -2.54 36.43 -11.94
C SER A 86 -3.84 37.18 -11.69
N THR A 87 -3.83 38.27 -10.91
CA THR A 87 -5.03 39.03 -10.54
C THR A 87 -5.13 40.43 -11.15
N SER A 88 -4.14 40.87 -11.95
CA SER A 88 -4.12 42.18 -12.59
C SER A 88 -4.01 42.05 -14.12
N GLY A 89 -5.13 41.77 -14.79
CA GLY A 89 -5.12 41.65 -16.24
C GLY A 89 -6.48 41.30 -16.83
N SER A 90 -7.52 42.05 -16.51
CA SER A 90 -8.78 41.98 -17.26
C SER A 90 -9.41 43.36 -17.34
N ALA A 91 -9.09 44.06 -18.43
CA ALA A 91 -9.83 45.23 -18.88
C ALA A 91 -9.89 45.24 -20.41
N SER A 92 -11.11 45.45 -20.89
CA SER A 92 -11.50 45.87 -22.25
C SER A 92 -11.51 44.80 -23.34
N SER A 93 -12.70 44.41 -23.81
CA SER A 93 -13.25 44.91 -25.09
C SER A 93 -14.61 44.27 -25.45
N THR A 94 -15.63 45.14 -25.48
CA THR A 94 -16.74 45.27 -26.45
C THR A 94 -17.38 44.04 -27.12
N ALA A 95 -18.71 43.95 -26.95
CA ALA A 95 -19.68 43.19 -27.75
C ALA A 95 -19.79 43.72 -29.20
N PRO A 96 -20.45 43.00 -30.15
CA PRO A 96 -21.93 43.08 -30.23
C PRO A 96 -22.68 41.78 -30.62
N VAL A 97 -23.91 41.70 -30.07
CA VAL A 97 -25.18 41.09 -30.52
C VAL A 97 -25.20 40.31 -31.85
N THR A 98 -25.63 39.04 -31.80
CA THR A 98 -26.65 38.50 -32.74
C THR A 98 -27.56 37.47 -32.05
N THR A 99 -28.84 37.59 -32.37
CA THR A 99 -29.99 36.75 -32.01
C THR A 99 -29.82 35.28 -32.44
N GLY A 100 -30.02 34.35 -31.50
CA GLY A 100 -30.16 32.94 -31.84
C GLY A 100 -30.32 32.04 -30.61
N LYS A 101 -31.55 31.57 -30.40
CA LYS A 101 -31.98 30.31 -29.76
C LYS A 101 -31.17 29.81 -28.54
N PRO A 102 -31.77 29.68 -27.32
CA PRO A 102 -31.05 29.14 -26.17
C PRO A 102 -30.59 27.70 -26.46
N PRO A 103 -29.27 27.41 -26.45
CA PRO A 103 -28.80 26.03 -26.47
C PRO A 103 -29.18 25.38 -25.14
N ALA A 104 -29.77 24.19 -25.23
CA ALA A 104 -30.02 23.31 -24.10
C ALA A 104 -28.74 23.18 -23.23
N PRO A 105 -28.88 23.04 -21.90
CA PRO A 105 -27.74 22.94 -21.01
C PRO A 105 -26.91 21.73 -21.41
N VAL A 106 -25.74 22.02 -22.00
CA VAL A 106 -24.74 21.02 -22.34
C VAL A 106 -24.34 20.37 -21.02
N ALA A 107 -24.62 19.08 -20.88
CA ALA A 107 -24.24 18.29 -19.72
C ALA A 107 -22.78 18.59 -19.36
N PRO A 108 -22.45 18.77 -18.06
CA PRO A 108 -21.11 19.13 -17.65
C PRO A 108 -20.15 18.05 -18.15
N LYS A 109 -19.31 18.39 -19.14
CA LYS A 109 -18.19 17.55 -19.59
C LYS A 109 -17.38 17.23 -18.34
N VAL A 110 -17.46 15.99 -17.88
CA VAL A 110 -16.72 15.48 -16.72
C VAL A 110 -15.25 15.78 -16.98
N LYS A 111 -14.72 16.78 -16.28
CA LYS A 111 -13.34 17.22 -16.48
C LYS A 111 -12.46 16.05 -16.06
N LYS A 112 -11.80 15.40 -17.03
CA LYS A 112 -10.80 14.35 -16.78
C LYS A 112 -9.79 14.92 -15.77
N VAL A 113 -9.85 14.41 -14.54
CA VAL A 113 -8.94 14.83 -13.46
C VAL A 113 -7.53 14.39 -13.87
N SER A 114 -6.55 15.28 -13.79
CA SER A 114 -5.17 14.96 -14.14
C SER A 114 -4.67 13.76 -13.33
N ARG A 115 -4.07 12.77 -13.99
CA ARG A 115 -3.54 11.54 -13.37
C ARG A 115 -2.58 11.84 -12.21
N VAL A 116 -1.80 12.92 -12.32
CA VAL A 116 -0.89 13.38 -11.25
C VAL A 116 -1.65 13.70 -9.95
N VAL A 117 -2.80 14.37 -10.07
CA VAL A 117 -3.64 14.72 -8.92
C VAL A 117 -4.29 13.46 -8.33
N THR A 118 -4.72 12.54 -9.20
CA THR A 118 -5.29 11.25 -8.79
C THR A 118 -4.30 10.41 -8.00
N VAL A 119 -3.07 10.25 -8.50
CA VAL A 119 -2.00 9.52 -7.80
C VAL A 119 -1.63 10.21 -6.48
N ALA A 120 -1.58 11.55 -6.44
CA ALA A 120 -1.31 12.26 -5.20
C ALA A 120 -2.40 12.05 -4.14
N LYS A 121 -3.68 11.95 -4.54
CA LYS A 121 -4.79 11.60 -3.64
C LYS A 121 -4.69 10.15 -3.17
N LEU A 122 -4.39 9.22 -4.08
CA LEU A 122 -4.15 7.81 -3.75
C LEU A 122 -3.07 7.68 -2.69
N ARG A 123 -1.89 8.27 -2.90
CA ARG A 123 -0.77 8.16 -1.95
C ARG A 123 -1.11 8.66 -0.54
N LYS A 124 -2.07 9.58 -0.39
CA LYS A 124 -2.52 10.10 0.90
C LYS A 124 -3.57 9.23 1.59
N ASN A 125 -4.46 8.62 0.81
CA ASN A 125 -5.61 7.87 1.33
C ASN A 125 -5.42 6.34 1.27
N ALA A 126 -4.38 5.87 0.60
CA ALA A 126 -4.18 4.46 0.34
C ALA A 126 -3.88 3.68 1.61
N GLN A 127 -4.61 2.58 1.78
CA GLN A 127 -4.38 1.61 2.84
C GLN A 127 -3.45 0.51 2.32
N GLY A 128 -2.63 -0.07 3.19
CA GLY A 128 -1.70 -1.12 2.81
C GLY A 128 -0.78 -1.51 3.96
N GLU A 129 0.21 -2.36 3.66
CA GLU A 129 1.15 -2.81 4.69
C GLU A 129 2.31 -1.84 4.87
N SER A 130 2.63 -1.49 6.12
CA SER A 130 3.75 -0.60 6.44
C SER A 130 5.11 -1.20 6.09
N THR A 131 5.18 -2.53 5.97
CA THR A 131 6.40 -3.29 5.65
C THR A 131 6.92 -3.04 4.23
N ILE A 132 6.05 -2.64 3.29
CA ILE A 132 6.42 -2.45 1.89
C ILE A 132 7.17 -1.12 1.74
N GLN A 133 8.36 -1.15 1.13
CA GLN A 133 9.14 0.06 0.85
C GLN A 133 8.47 0.94 -0.20
N GLU A 134 8.58 2.27 -0.08
CA GLU A 134 7.89 3.22 -0.97
C GLU A 134 8.17 3.01 -2.46
N GLY A 135 9.40 2.63 -2.83
CA GLY A 135 9.81 2.38 -4.22
C GLY A 135 9.24 1.10 -4.83
N SER A 136 8.67 0.22 -4.01
CA SER A 136 8.01 -1.01 -4.45
C SER A 136 6.49 -0.93 -4.40
N ARG A 137 5.92 0.18 -3.90
CA ARG A 137 4.47 0.36 -3.80
C ARG A 137 3.87 0.71 -5.16
N ILE A 138 2.83 -0.02 -5.54
CA ILE A 138 1.90 0.36 -6.60
C ILE A 138 0.61 0.83 -5.93
N TYR A 139 0.14 2.01 -6.31
CA TYR A 139 -1.08 2.62 -5.77
C TYR A 139 -2.22 2.46 -6.77
N VAL A 140 -3.29 1.80 -6.34
CA VAL A 140 -4.44 1.43 -7.17
C VAL A 140 -5.75 1.77 -6.47
N PHE A 141 -6.80 1.96 -7.25
CA PHE A 141 -8.16 1.93 -6.74
C PHE A 141 -8.71 0.52 -6.84
N ILE A 142 -9.32 0.05 -5.76
CA ILE A 142 -10.14 -1.15 -5.78
C ILE A 142 -11.57 -0.73 -6.11
N ARG A 143 -12.23 -1.50 -6.96
CA ARG A 143 -13.67 -1.42 -7.21
C ARG A 143 -14.23 -2.83 -7.30
N SER A 144 -15.53 -2.98 -7.07
CA SER A 144 -16.21 -4.23 -7.33
C SER A 144 -17.66 -3.98 -7.74
N PRO A 145 -18.15 -4.65 -8.77
CA PRO A 145 -19.57 -4.60 -9.11
C PRO A 145 -20.42 -5.41 -8.12
N THR A 146 -19.82 -6.43 -7.48
CA THR A 146 -20.50 -7.30 -6.51
C THR A 146 -20.52 -6.70 -5.10
N TYR A 147 -19.46 -5.97 -4.74
CA TYR A 147 -19.26 -5.39 -3.41
C TYR A 147 -19.17 -3.86 -3.50
N PRO A 148 -20.29 -3.13 -3.44
CA PRO A 148 -20.29 -1.67 -3.56
C PRO A 148 -19.51 -0.98 -2.42
N GLU A 149 -19.30 -1.64 -1.28
CA GLU A 149 -18.45 -1.13 -0.19
C GLU A 149 -16.97 -0.99 -0.57
N LEU A 150 -16.54 -1.69 -1.63
CA LEU A 150 -15.19 -1.63 -2.16
C LEU A 150 -15.01 -0.49 -3.16
N ASP A 151 -16.08 0.19 -3.57
CA ASP A 151 -15.97 1.22 -4.59
C ASP A 151 -15.09 2.39 -4.12
N GLU A 152 -14.16 2.79 -5.00
CA GLU A 152 -13.18 3.86 -4.80
C GLU A 152 -12.22 3.70 -3.62
N LYS A 153 -12.00 2.48 -3.12
CA LYS A 153 -11.02 2.25 -2.05
C LYS A 153 -9.59 2.39 -2.59
N ALA A 154 -8.85 3.34 -2.03
CA ALA A 154 -7.43 3.50 -2.32
C ALA A 154 -6.62 2.45 -1.55
N VAL A 155 -5.83 1.65 -2.27
CA VAL A 155 -4.94 0.63 -1.68
C VAL A 155 -3.57 0.72 -2.32
N TYR A 156 -2.53 0.36 -1.56
CA TYR A 156 -1.19 0.15 -2.12
C TYR A 156 -0.68 -1.26 -1.85
N VAL A 157 0.00 -1.83 -2.84
CA VAL A 157 0.49 -3.21 -2.84
C VAL A 157 1.93 -3.28 -3.35
N ASP A 158 2.64 -4.37 -3.08
CA ASP A 158 4.01 -4.55 -3.52
C ASP A 158 4.05 -5.03 -4.97
N LYS A 159 4.80 -4.35 -5.83
CA LYS A 159 5.00 -4.73 -7.23
C LYS A 159 5.60 -6.13 -7.42
N ALA A 160 6.33 -6.63 -6.42
CA ALA A 160 6.94 -7.95 -6.48
C ALA A 160 5.96 -9.10 -6.20
N TRP A 161 4.75 -8.80 -5.71
CA TRP A 161 3.73 -9.81 -5.44
C TRP A 161 3.06 -10.30 -6.71
N ASN A 162 2.54 -11.52 -6.66
CA ASN A 162 1.63 -12.01 -7.69
C ASN A 162 0.20 -11.51 -7.45
N VAL A 163 -0.63 -11.61 -8.49
CA VAL A 163 -2.02 -11.16 -8.46
C VAL A 163 -2.83 -11.91 -7.39
N GLY A 164 -2.65 -13.22 -7.24
CA GLY A 164 -3.34 -14.00 -6.21
C GLY A 164 -3.03 -13.54 -4.78
N ARG A 165 -1.75 -13.35 -4.44
CA ARG A 165 -1.35 -12.79 -3.14
C ARG A 165 -1.86 -11.37 -2.93
N THR A 166 -1.93 -10.59 -4.01
CA THR A 166 -2.48 -9.24 -3.98
C THR A 166 -3.96 -9.27 -3.62
N LEU A 167 -4.73 -10.16 -4.24
CA LEU A 167 -6.15 -10.38 -3.92
C LEU A 167 -6.33 -10.74 -2.44
N ASP A 168 -5.59 -11.73 -1.95
CA ASP A 168 -5.66 -12.14 -0.53
C ASP A 168 -5.40 -10.97 0.42
N ARG A 169 -4.42 -10.12 0.09
CA ARG A 169 -4.07 -8.95 0.92
C ARG A 169 -5.14 -7.88 0.85
N VAL A 170 -5.71 -7.61 -0.32
CA VAL A 170 -6.82 -6.67 -0.49
C VAL A 170 -8.04 -7.14 0.30
N VAL A 171 -8.38 -8.43 0.23
CA VAL A 171 -9.47 -9.03 1.02
C VAL A 171 -9.22 -8.85 2.52
N ASN A 172 -8.02 -9.15 2.99
CA ASN A 172 -7.67 -8.99 4.41
C ASN A 172 -7.68 -7.53 4.88
N LEU A 173 -7.25 -6.59 4.03
CA LEU A 173 -7.22 -5.16 4.35
C LEU A 173 -8.63 -4.56 4.39
N LEU A 174 -9.45 -4.84 3.38
CA LEU A 174 -10.77 -4.26 3.23
C LEU A 174 -11.85 -5.04 4.00
N LYS A 175 -11.52 -6.24 4.49
CA LYS A 175 -12.37 -7.10 5.35
C LYS A 175 -13.78 -7.33 4.79
N PHE A 176 -13.91 -7.41 3.47
CA PHE A 176 -15.19 -7.74 2.85
C PHE A 176 -15.40 -9.25 2.86
N ASN A 177 -16.67 -9.66 2.92
CA ASN A 177 -17.02 -11.06 3.07
C ASN A 177 -16.98 -11.75 1.71
N VAL A 178 -15.94 -12.53 1.46
CA VAL A 178 -15.87 -13.41 0.29
C VAL A 178 -16.77 -14.62 0.57
N PRO A 179 -17.78 -14.90 -0.28
CA PRO A 179 -18.59 -16.10 -0.18
C PRO A 179 -17.66 -17.31 -0.11
N LYS A 180 -17.87 -18.16 0.91
CA LYS A 180 -17.19 -19.44 0.96
C LYS A 180 -17.72 -20.27 -0.21
N SER A 181 -16.93 -20.41 -1.26
CA SER A 181 -17.24 -21.36 -2.32
C SER A 181 -17.06 -22.76 -1.72
N ASP A 182 -18.18 -23.41 -1.37
CA ASP A 182 -18.18 -24.79 -0.88
C ASP A 182 -17.72 -25.78 -1.98
N ASP A 183 -17.87 -25.37 -3.25
CA ASP A 183 -17.37 -26.09 -4.40
C ASP A 183 -16.01 -25.55 -4.86
N PHE A 184 -15.09 -26.44 -5.21
CA PHE A 184 -13.80 -26.15 -5.82
C PHE A 184 -13.93 -25.61 -7.27
N ASP A 185 -15.04 -24.94 -7.58
CA ASP A 185 -15.38 -24.40 -8.88
C ASP A 185 -14.51 -23.18 -9.15
N ALA A 186 -13.60 -23.31 -10.12
CA ALA A 186 -12.68 -22.25 -10.51
C ALA A 186 -13.42 -21.01 -11.06
N GLN A 187 -14.63 -21.17 -11.61
CA GLN A 187 -15.37 -20.08 -12.23
C GLN A 187 -15.98 -19.13 -11.18
N LYS A 188 -16.38 -19.65 -10.02
CA LYS A 188 -16.94 -18.85 -8.92
C LYS A 188 -15.88 -18.20 -8.04
N ARG A 189 -14.59 -18.41 -8.33
CA ARG A 189 -13.50 -17.80 -7.55
C ARG A 189 -13.36 -16.33 -7.92
N LEU A 190 -13.08 -15.51 -6.91
CA LEU A 190 -12.74 -14.12 -7.13
C LEU A 190 -11.46 -14.00 -7.95
N SER A 191 -11.48 -13.09 -8.90
CA SER A 191 -10.36 -12.72 -9.74
C SER A 191 -10.21 -11.20 -9.76
N ILE A 192 -9.01 -10.75 -10.15
CA ILE A 192 -8.71 -9.32 -10.34
C ILE A 192 -8.74 -9.03 -11.83
N PHE A 193 -9.46 -7.99 -12.19
CA PHE A 193 -9.49 -7.43 -13.53
C PHE A 193 -8.87 -6.04 -13.50
N HIS A 194 -8.11 -5.69 -14.54
CA HIS A 194 -7.44 -4.40 -14.68
C HIS A 194 -8.20 -3.50 -15.66
N GLY A 195 -8.52 -2.28 -15.22
CA GLY A 195 -9.11 -1.23 -16.06
C GLY A 195 -8.32 0.07 -15.95
N LYS A 196 -8.06 0.73 -17.08
CA LYS A 196 -7.36 2.02 -17.11
C LYS A 196 -8.28 3.20 -16.79
N GLU A 197 -9.47 3.18 -17.35
CA GLU A 197 -10.52 4.17 -17.10
C GLU A 197 -11.74 3.45 -16.50
N PRO A 198 -12.58 4.14 -15.71
CA PRO A 198 -13.76 3.54 -15.10
C PRO A 198 -14.83 3.10 -16.13
N GLU A 199 -14.67 3.49 -17.39
CA GLU A 199 -15.57 3.14 -18.50
C GLU A 199 -14.98 2.07 -19.42
N ASP A 200 -13.73 1.66 -19.18
CA ASP A 200 -13.03 0.68 -20.01
C ASP A 200 -13.46 -0.75 -19.66
N ILE A 201 -13.37 -1.67 -20.62
CA ILE A 201 -13.67 -3.08 -20.38
C ILE A 201 -12.47 -3.69 -19.64
N PRO A 202 -12.63 -4.10 -18.37
CA PRO A 202 -11.50 -4.52 -17.58
C PRO A 202 -11.02 -5.90 -18.03
N THR A 203 -9.71 -6.06 -18.15
CA THR A 203 -9.06 -7.29 -18.61
C THR A 203 -8.73 -8.17 -17.42
N ILE A 204 -9.07 -9.45 -17.48
CA ILE A 204 -8.72 -10.39 -16.41
C ILE A 204 -7.20 -10.54 -16.29
N LEU A 205 -6.68 -10.47 -15.07
CA LEU A 205 -5.27 -10.72 -14.79
C LEU A 205 -5.09 -12.18 -14.39
N ASN A 206 -3.98 -12.79 -14.81
CA ASN A 206 -3.63 -14.14 -14.37
C ASN A 206 -3.15 -14.11 -12.91
N MET A 207 -3.68 -15.00 -12.07
CA MET A 207 -3.39 -15.05 -10.63
C MET A 207 -1.91 -15.34 -10.31
N GLN A 208 -1.19 -15.98 -11.23
CA GLN A 208 0.22 -16.34 -11.05
C GLN A 208 1.19 -15.23 -11.44
N ASP A 209 0.77 -14.29 -12.29
CA ASP A 209 1.62 -13.24 -12.82
C ASP A 209 2.00 -12.24 -11.72
N ARG A 210 3.22 -11.70 -11.82
CA ARG A 210 3.66 -10.64 -10.91
C ARG A 210 3.16 -9.29 -11.38
N LEU A 211 2.79 -8.43 -10.42
CA LEU A 211 2.30 -7.09 -10.76
C LEU A 211 3.31 -6.27 -11.56
N GLN A 212 4.61 -6.43 -11.28
CA GLN A 212 5.69 -5.76 -12.02
C GLN A 212 5.88 -6.25 -13.47
N GLU A 213 5.38 -7.44 -13.82
CA GLU A 213 5.49 -8.00 -15.19
C GLU A 213 4.34 -7.53 -16.08
N ILE A 214 3.25 -7.06 -15.47
CA ILE A 214 2.08 -6.55 -16.15
C ILE A 214 2.37 -5.10 -16.57
N SER A 215 2.87 -4.93 -17.80
CA SER A 215 3.25 -3.62 -18.35
C SER A 215 2.08 -2.64 -18.50
N SER A 216 0.84 -3.13 -18.49
CA SER A 216 -0.36 -2.28 -18.52
C SER A 216 -0.68 -1.65 -17.16
N LEU A 217 -0.17 -2.20 -16.05
CA LEU A 217 -0.52 -1.81 -14.70
C LEU A 217 0.40 -0.70 -14.18
N GLU A 218 -0.20 0.44 -13.89
CA GLU A 218 0.50 1.64 -13.44
C GLU A 218 -0.15 2.26 -12.20
N ASN A 219 0.54 3.22 -11.59
CA ASN A 219 -0.02 3.98 -10.46
C ASN A 219 -1.23 4.80 -10.91
N GLY A 220 -2.33 4.69 -10.17
CA GLY A 220 -3.57 5.38 -10.49
C GLY A 220 -4.60 4.53 -11.21
N ASP A 221 -4.26 3.29 -11.56
CA ASP A 221 -5.15 2.38 -12.26
C ASP A 221 -6.21 1.79 -11.33
N ILE A 222 -7.23 1.19 -11.94
CA ILE A 222 -8.36 0.59 -11.24
C ILE A 222 -8.25 -0.94 -11.35
N LEU A 223 -8.29 -1.60 -10.20
CA LEU A 223 -8.42 -3.04 -10.09
C LEU A 223 -9.85 -3.37 -9.68
N HIS A 224 -10.53 -4.11 -10.53
CA HIS A 224 -11.86 -4.63 -10.27
C HIS A 224 -11.76 -6.02 -9.66
N VAL A 225 -12.45 -6.25 -8.54
CA VAL A 225 -12.55 -7.57 -7.91
C VAL A 225 -13.95 -8.11 -8.18
N ALA A 226 -14.04 -9.24 -8.88
CA ALA A 226 -15.30 -9.88 -9.23
C ALA A 226 -15.10 -11.39 -9.40
N PRO A 227 -16.16 -12.21 -9.43
CA PRO A 227 -16.08 -13.60 -9.86
C PRO A 227 -15.42 -13.74 -11.24
N ALA A 228 -14.71 -14.84 -11.50
CA ALA A 228 -14.01 -15.06 -12.76
C ALA A 228 -14.95 -15.16 -13.97
N ASP A 229 -16.18 -15.59 -13.75
CA ASP A 229 -17.28 -15.66 -14.72
C ASP A 229 -18.07 -14.35 -14.86
N TRP A 230 -17.62 -13.26 -14.22
CA TRP A 230 -18.31 -11.98 -14.29
C TRP A 230 -18.32 -11.39 -15.70
N GLU A 231 -19.52 -11.16 -16.23
CA GLU A 231 -19.71 -10.50 -17.52
C GLU A 231 -19.78 -8.98 -17.34
N TRP A 232 -18.85 -8.27 -17.99
CA TRP A 232 -18.85 -6.81 -18.00
C TRP A 232 -19.83 -6.31 -19.06
N PRO A 233 -20.83 -5.47 -18.70
CA PRO A 233 -21.77 -4.95 -19.68
C PRO A 233 -20.99 -4.11 -20.71
N THR A 234 -20.98 -4.56 -21.96
CA THR A 234 -20.51 -3.75 -23.08
C THR A 234 -21.48 -2.60 -23.30
N LYS A 235 -20.97 -1.36 -23.24
CA LYS A 235 -21.73 -0.16 -23.60
C LYS A 235 -21.86 -0.02 -25.11
#